data_AF-A0A968WXX1-F1
#
_entry.id   AF-A0A968WXX1-F1
#
_cell.length_a   1.000
_cell.length_b   1.000
_cell.length_c   1.000
_cell.angle_alpha   90.00
_cell.angle_beta   90.00
_cell.angle_gamma   90.00
#
_symmetry.space_group_name_H-M   'P 1'
#
loop_
_entity.id
_entity.type
_entity.pdbx_description
1 polymer ?
#
loop_
_entity_poly.entity_id
_entity_poly.type
_entity_poly.pdbx_seq_one_letter_code
_entity_poly.pdbx_strand_id
1 'polypeptide(L)'
;MDLFNTLIQHPFTWGLFLGLLLTAFVWKSGFTARRHISRELKRVEEEMKNLQNHLNTQLKINASGNQSLQDELESLRKQNETLRVNHATLQQKPGRAEQRQLQIQEIAIRTMREQAPGFAPVWEKAMRQGEAEVDSAESGLMKLVRKVIPGLANSPASQPNTITVEELPDQPR
;
A
#
# COMPACT_ATOMS: atom_id res chain seq x y z
N MET A 1 14.57 -94.24 3.46
CA MET A 1 15.18 -93.18 4.30
C MET A 1 16.70 -93.23 4.26
N ASP A 2 17.30 -94.31 3.76
CA ASP A 2 18.75 -94.54 3.83
C ASP A 2 19.56 -93.78 2.77
N LEU A 3 18.98 -93.50 1.60
CA LEU A 3 19.64 -92.73 0.52
C LEU A 3 19.88 -91.27 0.90
N PHE A 4 18.97 -90.64 1.66
CA PHE A 4 19.19 -89.29 2.18
C PHE A 4 20.28 -89.28 3.26
N ASN A 5 20.35 -90.33 4.08
CA ASN A 5 21.33 -90.44 5.15
C ASN A 5 22.75 -90.69 4.60
N THR A 6 22.90 -91.49 3.54
CA THR A 6 24.19 -91.67 2.86
C THR A 6 24.61 -90.43 2.08
N LEU A 7 23.67 -89.71 1.47
CA LEU A 7 23.95 -88.47 0.74
C LEU A 7 24.44 -87.34 1.69
N ILE A 8 23.90 -87.23 2.90
CA ILE A 8 24.32 -86.25 3.91
C ILE A 8 25.72 -86.54 4.50
N GLN A 9 26.16 -87.80 4.48
CA GLN A 9 27.48 -88.19 4.99
C GLN A 9 28.61 -87.98 3.98
N HIS A 10 28.31 -87.69 2.71
CA HIS A 10 29.35 -87.41 1.73
C HIS A 10 30.02 -86.03 1.98
N PRO A 11 31.37 -85.93 1.90
CA PRO A 11 32.08 -84.66 2.10
C PRO A 11 31.67 -83.56 1.10
N PHE A 12 31.13 -83.94 -0.06
CA PHE A 12 30.60 -83.01 -1.07
C PHE A 12 29.34 -82.25 -0.62
N THR A 13 28.42 -82.90 0.11
CA THR A 13 27.17 -82.25 0.54
C THR A 13 27.42 -81.21 1.63
N TRP A 14 28.42 -81.43 2.48
CA TRP A 14 28.91 -80.42 3.42
C TRP A 14 29.47 -79.19 2.71
N GLY A 15 30.24 -79.36 1.63
CA GLY A 15 30.73 -78.25 0.80
C GLY A 15 29.60 -77.47 0.11
N LEU A 16 28.62 -78.18 -0.45
CA LEU A 16 27.45 -77.57 -1.09
C LEU A 16 26.58 -76.82 -0.07
N PHE A 17 26.37 -77.36 1.13
CA PHE A 17 25.65 -76.69 2.20
C PHE A 17 26.36 -75.42 2.63
N LEU A 18 27.68 -75.46 2.80
CA LEU A 18 28.49 -74.30 3.17
C LEU A 18 28.42 -73.19 2.10
N GLY A 19 28.52 -73.55 0.82
CA GLY A 19 28.38 -72.61 -0.30
C GLY A 19 26.98 -72.00 -0.40
N LEU A 20 25.93 -72.81 -0.21
CA LEU A 20 24.54 -72.36 -0.21
C LEU A 20 24.27 -71.41 0.96
N LEU A 21 24.84 -71.69 2.14
CA LEU A 21 24.75 -70.80 3.29
C LEU A 21 25.42 -69.45 3.01
N LEU A 22 26.62 -69.45 2.43
CA LEU A 22 27.37 -68.25 2.09
C LEU A 22 26.63 -67.36 1.07
N THR A 23 26.10 -67.98 0.01
CA THR A 23 25.29 -67.28 -1.01
C THR A 23 23.97 -66.74 -0.44
N ALA A 24 23.28 -67.50 0.41
CA ALA A 24 22.08 -67.04 1.09
C ALA A 24 22.35 -65.85 2.02
N PHE A 25 23.49 -65.85 2.71
CA PHE A 25 23.90 -64.74 3.58
C PHE A 25 24.21 -63.46 2.79
N VAL A 26 24.93 -63.57 1.67
CA VAL A 26 25.20 -62.44 0.77
C VAL A 26 23.90 -61.92 0.13
N TRP A 27 22.99 -62.81 -0.25
CA TRP A 27 21.70 -62.40 -0.80
C TRP A 27 20.83 -61.67 0.22
N LYS A 28 20.74 -62.18 1.45
CA LYS A 28 19.96 -61.54 2.53
C LYS A 28 20.51 -60.17 2.90
N SER A 29 21.84 -60.03 2.99
CA SER A 29 22.49 -58.74 3.26
C SER A 29 22.29 -57.75 2.10
N GLY A 30 22.48 -58.18 0.86
CA GLY A 30 22.24 -57.36 -0.33
C GLY A 30 20.77 -56.92 -0.48
N PHE A 31 19.82 -57.82 -0.18
CA PHE A 31 18.39 -57.49 -0.22
C PHE A 31 18.00 -56.48 0.86
N THR A 32 18.55 -56.63 2.07
CA THR A 32 18.32 -55.67 3.16
C THR A 32 18.89 -54.29 2.82
N ALA A 33 20.11 -54.22 2.29
CA ALA A 33 20.75 -52.97 1.87
C ALA A 33 19.95 -52.26 0.76
N ARG A 34 19.51 -53.00 -0.28
CA ARG A 34 18.66 -52.45 -1.35
C ARG A 34 17.32 -51.94 -0.83
N ARG A 35 16.72 -52.65 0.14
CA ARG A 35 15.47 -52.20 0.77
C ARG A 35 15.66 -50.95 1.63
N HIS A 36 16.82 -50.76 2.25
CA HIS A 36 17.13 -49.54 2.99
C HIS A 36 17.29 -48.34 2.05
N ILE A 37 18.12 -48.49 1.02
CA ILE A 37 18.38 -47.44 0.02
C ILE A 37 17.09 -47.02 -0.69
N SER A 38 16.22 -47.96 -1.07
CA SER A 38 14.93 -47.64 -1.69
C SER A 38 13.97 -46.89 -0.77
N ARG A 39 14.06 -47.07 0.56
CA ARG A 39 13.27 -46.29 1.52
C ARG A 39 13.79 -44.87 1.66
N GLU A 40 15.11 -44.70 1.69
CA GLU A 40 15.73 -43.37 1.73
C GLU A 40 15.43 -42.57 0.47
N LEU A 41 15.53 -43.20 -0.72
CA LEU A 41 15.15 -42.55 -1.97
C LEU A 41 13.69 -42.07 -1.96
N LYS A 42 12.76 -42.92 -1.50
CA LYS A 42 11.35 -42.53 -1.37
C LYS A 42 11.15 -41.37 -0.40
N ARG A 43 11.85 -41.39 0.73
CA ARG A 43 11.79 -40.30 1.72
C ARG A 43 12.29 -38.98 1.14
N VAL A 44 13.44 -39.01 0.45
CA VAL A 44 14.01 -37.82 -0.19
C VAL A 44 13.09 -37.30 -1.31
N GLU A 45 12.49 -38.18 -2.10
CA GLU A 45 11.53 -37.81 -3.12
C GLU A 45 10.26 -37.17 -2.52
N GLU A 46 9.78 -37.71 -1.40
CA GLU A 46 8.65 -37.14 -0.66
C GLU A 46 8.99 -35.78 -0.06
N GLU A 47 10.18 -35.62 0.53
CA GLU A 47 10.68 -34.34 1.02
C GLU A 47 10.80 -33.31 -0.12
N MET A 48 11.37 -33.70 -1.27
CA MET A 48 11.48 -32.85 -2.46
C MET A 48 10.09 -32.42 -2.98
N LYS A 49 9.13 -33.35 -3.03
CA LYS A 49 7.75 -33.05 -3.43
C LYS A 49 7.08 -32.09 -2.45
N ASN A 50 7.26 -32.29 -1.15
CA ASN A 50 6.70 -31.42 -0.12
C ASN A 50 7.29 -30.00 -0.21
N LEU A 51 8.60 -29.88 -0.45
CA LEU A 51 9.26 -28.59 -0.67
C LEU A 51 8.75 -27.90 -1.94
N GLN A 52 8.61 -28.62 -3.04
CA GLN A 52 8.03 -28.07 -4.28
C GLN A 52 6.59 -27.60 -4.07
N ASN A 53 5.78 -28.36 -3.34
CA ASN A 53 4.42 -27.96 -3.01
C ASN A 53 4.41 -26.69 -2.17
N HIS A 54 5.23 -26.63 -1.13
CA HIS A 54 5.31 -25.44 -0.27
C HIS A 54 5.75 -24.20 -1.05
N LEU A 55 6.74 -24.34 -1.92
CA LEU A 55 7.22 -23.24 -2.77
C LEU A 55 6.13 -22.78 -3.75
N ASN A 56 5.44 -23.72 -4.41
CA ASN A 56 4.30 -23.38 -5.27
C ASN A 56 3.19 -22.66 -4.50
N THR A 57 2.89 -23.11 -3.27
CA THR A 57 1.92 -22.42 -2.40
C THR A 57 2.39 -21.03 -2.03
N GLN A 58 3.65 -20.84 -1.63
CA GLN A 58 4.21 -19.52 -1.32
C GLN A 58 4.20 -18.59 -2.52
N LEU A 59 4.60 -19.07 -3.70
CA LEU A 59 4.54 -18.28 -4.94
C LEU A 59 3.11 -17.90 -5.29
N LYS A 60 2.16 -18.82 -5.15
CA LYS A 60 0.74 -18.54 -5.39
C LYS A 60 0.20 -17.51 -4.40
N ILE A 61 0.53 -17.62 -3.11
CA ILE A 61 0.14 -16.66 -2.07
C ILE A 61 0.76 -15.29 -2.38
N ASN A 62 2.06 -15.24 -2.65
CA ASN A 62 2.77 -13.99 -2.95
C ASN A 62 2.22 -13.33 -4.21
N ALA A 63 1.99 -14.08 -5.28
CA ALA A 63 1.37 -13.57 -6.50
C ALA A 63 -0.05 -13.05 -6.23
N SER A 64 -0.87 -13.78 -5.47
CA SER A 64 -2.23 -13.33 -5.11
C SER A 64 -2.24 -12.07 -4.24
N GLY A 65 -1.33 -11.97 -3.26
CA GLY A 65 -1.20 -10.79 -2.41
C GLY A 65 -0.64 -9.59 -3.18
N ASN A 66 0.30 -9.82 -4.10
CA ASN A 66 0.81 -8.77 -4.96
C ASN A 66 -0.26 -8.27 -5.94
N GLN A 67 -1.10 -9.16 -6.46
CA GLN A 67 -2.24 -8.78 -7.31
C GLN A 67 -3.25 -7.94 -6.53
N SER A 68 -3.65 -8.35 -5.31
CA SER A 68 -4.58 -7.55 -4.51
C SER A 68 -4.03 -6.17 -4.17
N LEU A 69 -2.73 -6.06 -3.89
CA LEU A 69 -2.07 -4.76 -3.68
C LEU A 69 -2.10 -3.88 -4.94
N GLN A 70 -1.89 -4.47 -6.11
CA GLN A 70 -1.99 -3.73 -7.38
C GLN A 70 -3.42 -3.26 -7.65
N ASP A 71 -4.42 -4.11 -7.41
CA ASP A 71 -5.83 -3.78 -7.58
C ASP A 71 -6.25 -2.66 -6.60
N GLU A 72 -5.80 -2.72 -5.34
CA GLU A 72 -6.01 -1.64 -4.36
C GLU A 72 -5.37 -0.32 -4.81
N LEU A 73 -4.12 -0.35 -5.29
CA LEU A 73 -3.44 0.84 -5.81
C LEU A 73 -4.17 1.44 -7.02
N GLU A 74 -4.66 0.61 -7.93
CA GLU A 74 -5.45 1.07 -9.07
C GLU A 74 -6.78 1.69 -8.61
N SER A 75 -7.46 1.04 -7.66
CA SER A 75 -8.71 1.54 -7.09
C SER A 75 -8.52 2.90 -6.40
N LEU A 76 -7.43 3.06 -5.65
CA LEU A 76 -7.10 4.31 -4.96
C LEU A 76 -6.74 5.41 -5.94
N ARG A 77 -5.97 5.11 -7.00
CA ARG A 77 -5.67 6.07 -8.07
C ARG A 77 -6.95 6.54 -8.76
N LYS A 78 -7.86 5.61 -9.08
CA LYS A 78 -9.15 5.94 -9.69
C LYS A 78 -10.01 6.81 -8.79
N GLN A 79 -10.09 6.49 -7.50
CA GLN A 79 -10.80 7.30 -6.51
C GLN A 79 -10.17 8.69 -6.37
N ASN A 80 -8.84 8.78 -6.31
CA ASN A 80 -8.13 10.05 -6.21
C ASN A 80 -8.41 10.95 -7.43
N GLU A 81 -8.35 10.40 -8.64
CA GLU A 81 -8.68 11.16 -9.84
C GLU A 81 -10.15 11.57 -9.87
N THR A 82 -11.06 10.67 -9.45
CA THR A 82 -12.49 11.00 -9.33
C THR A 82 -12.73 12.14 -8.35
N LEU A 83 -12.07 12.10 -7.18
CA LEU A 83 -12.15 13.16 -6.18
C LEU A 83 -11.55 14.47 -6.70
N ARG A 84 -10.42 14.41 -7.40
CA ARG A 84 -9.78 15.58 -8.02
C ARG A 84 -10.70 16.23 -9.06
N VAL A 85 -11.32 15.43 -9.94
CA VAL A 85 -12.28 15.90 -10.94
C VAL A 85 -13.54 16.46 -10.27
N ASN A 86 -14.08 15.78 -9.26
CA ASN A 86 -15.24 16.25 -8.50
C ASN A 86 -14.95 17.57 -7.79
N HIS A 87 -13.79 17.68 -7.14
CA HIS A 87 -13.36 18.90 -6.49
C HIS A 87 -13.21 20.05 -7.49
N ALA A 88 -12.55 19.83 -8.62
CA ALA A 88 -12.45 20.82 -9.70
C ALA A 88 -13.83 21.21 -10.25
N THR A 89 -14.74 20.24 -10.39
CA THR A 89 -16.12 20.47 -10.85
C THR A 89 -16.92 21.30 -9.84
N LEU A 90 -16.79 21.01 -8.55
CA LEU A 90 -17.42 21.77 -7.47
C LEU A 90 -16.89 23.21 -7.42
N GLN A 91 -15.59 23.41 -7.63
CA GLN A 91 -15.01 24.76 -7.72
C GLN A 91 -15.47 25.54 -8.94
N GLN A 92 -15.62 24.89 -10.10
CA GLN A 92 -16.03 25.57 -11.35
C GLN A 92 -17.54 25.80 -11.45
N LYS A 93 -18.34 24.98 -10.77
CA LYS A 93 -19.81 25.12 -10.71
C LYS A 93 -20.22 25.33 -9.25
N PRO A 94 -19.99 26.52 -8.67
CA PRO A 94 -20.68 26.90 -7.44
C PRO A 94 -22.18 26.64 -7.66
N GLY A 95 -22.80 25.90 -6.76
CA GLY A 95 -24.10 25.29 -7.01
C GLY A 95 -25.14 26.33 -7.43
N ARG A 96 -26.19 25.93 -8.18
CA ARG A 96 -27.29 26.86 -8.53
C ARG A 96 -27.91 27.54 -7.30
N ALA A 97 -27.82 26.90 -6.13
CA ALA A 97 -28.24 27.48 -4.86
C ALA A 97 -27.35 28.67 -4.44
N GLU A 98 -26.02 28.54 -4.54
CA GLU A 98 -25.07 29.62 -4.22
C GLU A 98 -25.21 30.79 -5.20
N GLN A 99 -25.33 30.51 -6.50
CA GLN A 99 -25.57 31.56 -7.50
C GLN A 99 -26.88 32.31 -7.24
N ARG A 100 -27.95 31.59 -6.88
CA ARG A 100 -29.23 32.22 -6.51
C ARG A 100 -29.08 33.07 -5.25
N GLN A 101 -28.36 32.58 -4.25
CA GLN A 101 -28.12 33.32 -3.01
C GLN A 101 -27.30 34.59 -3.25
N LEU A 102 -26.27 34.52 -4.10
CA LEU A 102 -25.51 35.71 -4.53
C LEU A 102 -26.43 36.72 -5.23
N GLN A 103 -27.29 36.28 -6.13
CA GLN A 103 -28.23 37.16 -6.81
C GLN A 103 -29.23 37.81 -5.84
N ILE A 104 -29.75 37.05 -4.86
CA ILE A 104 -30.64 37.59 -3.81
C ILE A 104 -29.91 38.63 -2.97
N GLN A 105 -28.66 38.35 -2.58
CA GLN A 105 -27.86 39.30 -1.81
C GLN A 105 -27.58 40.58 -2.61
N GLU A 106 -27.25 40.48 -3.89
CA GLU A 106 -27.03 41.64 -4.76
C GLU A 106 -28.28 42.52 -4.85
N ILE A 107 -29.45 41.91 -5.06
CA ILE A 107 -30.73 42.64 -5.09
C ILE A 107 -31.03 43.30 -3.74
N ALA A 108 -30.77 42.61 -2.63
CA ALA A 108 -30.96 43.15 -1.29
C ALA A 108 -30.03 44.34 -1.03
N ILE A 109 -28.74 44.22 -1.37
CA ILE A 109 -27.74 45.29 -1.21
C ILE A 109 -28.12 46.50 -2.06
N ARG A 110 -28.52 46.29 -3.32
CA ARG A 110 -28.98 47.37 -4.21
C ARG A 110 -30.19 48.11 -3.62
N THR A 111 -31.16 47.37 -3.10
CA THR A 111 -32.35 47.95 -2.44
C THR A 111 -31.96 48.72 -1.17
N MET A 112 -31.04 48.20 -0.35
CA MET A 112 -30.54 48.89 0.85
C MET A 112 -29.77 50.16 0.51
N ARG A 113 -28.98 50.15 -0.58
CA ARG A 113 -28.27 51.34 -1.09
C ARG A 113 -29.22 52.46 -1.52
N GLU A 114 -30.37 52.11 -2.09
CA GLU A 114 -31.39 53.07 -2.50
C GLU A 114 -32.20 53.63 -1.31
N GLN A 115 -32.39 52.83 -0.25
CA GLN A 115 -33.23 53.20 0.89
C GLN A 115 -32.46 53.86 2.06
N ALA A 116 -31.15 53.65 2.19
CA ALA A 116 -30.39 54.09 3.36
C ALA A 116 -29.22 55.04 2.99
N PRO A 117 -29.28 56.34 3.35
CA PRO A 117 -28.16 57.26 3.16
C PRO A 117 -26.97 56.84 4.05
N GLY A 118 -25.77 56.74 3.45
CA GLY A 118 -24.54 56.34 4.15
C GLY A 118 -24.27 54.84 4.24
N PHE A 119 -25.16 53.98 3.72
CA PHE A 119 -24.93 52.53 3.69
C PHE A 119 -23.79 52.12 2.76
N ALA A 120 -23.68 52.76 1.59
CA ALA A 120 -22.65 52.47 0.59
C ALA A 120 -21.20 52.46 1.12
N PRO A 121 -20.70 53.52 1.81
CA PRO A 121 -19.32 53.54 2.31
C PRO A 121 -19.07 52.53 3.44
N VAL A 122 -20.07 52.24 4.27
CA VAL A 122 -19.96 51.24 5.36
C VAL A 122 -19.90 49.82 4.79
N TRP A 123 -20.70 49.54 3.75
CA TRP A 123 -20.68 48.25 3.05
C TRP A 123 -19.37 48.02 2.30
N GLU A 124 -18.84 49.03 1.60
CA GLU A 124 -17.53 48.94 0.92
C GLU A 124 -16.39 48.67 1.92
N LYS A 125 -16.42 49.33 3.08
CA LYS A 125 -15.46 49.07 4.16
C LYS A 125 -15.59 47.65 4.72
N ALA A 126 -16.82 47.17 4.93
CA ALA A 126 -17.08 45.82 5.41
C ALA A 126 -16.64 44.74 4.41
N MET A 127 -16.83 44.98 3.10
CA MET A 127 -16.34 44.08 2.05
C MET A 127 -14.81 43.99 2.06
N ARG A 128 -14.11 45.13 2.11
CA ARG A 128 -12.64 45.13 2.17
C ARG A 128 -12.08 44.43 3.41
N GLN A 129 -12.79 44.55 4.54
CA GLN A 129 -12.43 43.85 5.77
C GLN A 129 -12.67 42.34 5.64
N GLY A 130 -13.79 41.94 5.04
CA GLY A 130 -14.10 40.53 4.77
C GLY A 130 -13.09 39.87 3.81
N GLU A 131 -12.68 40.56 2.75
CA GLU A 131 -11.61 40.12 1.84
C GLU A 131 -10.30 39.86 2.61
N ALA A 132 -9.91 40.80 3.47
CA ALA A 132 -8.70 40.66 4.28
C ALA A 132 -8.78 39.48 5.28
N GLU A 133 -9.95 39.22 5.86
CA GLU A 133 -10.15 38.07 6.76
C GLU A 133 -10.09 36.74 6.01
N VAL A 134 -10.70 36.64 4.82
CA VAL A 134 -10.63 35.44 3.98
C VAL A 134 -9.19 35.16 3.54
N ASP A 135 -8.48 36.16 3.04
CA ASP A 135 -7.06 36.03 2.65
C ASP A 135 -6.18 35.57 3.83
N SER A 136 -6.46 36.11 5.03
CA SER A 136 -5.74 35.74 6.25
C SER A 136 -6.04 34.29 6.69
N ALA A 137 -7.27 33.82 6.49
CA ALA A 137 -7.69 32.46 6.82
C ALA A 137 -7.05 31.42 5.88
N GLU A 138 -6.98 31.72 4.59
CA GLU A 138 -6.28 30.89 3.60
C GLU A 138 -4.77 30.82 3.88
N SER A 139 -4.17 31.94 4.26
CA SER A 139 -2.76 32.01 4.67
C SER A 139 -2.48 31.23 5.98
N GLY A 140 -3.41 31.25 6.93
CA GLY A 140 -3.32 30.52 8.19
C GLY A 140 -3.31 29.00 8.01
N LEU A 141 -4.17 28.48 7.15
CA LEU A 141 -4.21 27.06 6.76
C LEU A 141 -2.92 26.63 6.04
N MET A 142 -2.37 27.47 5.15
CA MET A 142 -1.07 27.23 4.50
C MET A 142 0.08 27.10 5.52
N LYS A 143 0.09 27.92 6.58
CA LYS A 143 1.10 27.83 7.65
C LYS A 143 1.02 26.52 8.44
N LEU A 144 -0.18 26.01 8.67
CA LEU A 144 -0.39 24.70 9.29
C LEU A 144 0.07 23.56 8.37
N VAL A 145 -0.31 23.57 7.09
CA VAL A 145 0.12 22.56 6.10
C VAL A 145 1.66 22.50 5.97
N ARG A 146 2.33 23.66 5.95
CA ARG A 146 3.80 23.74 5.93
C ARG A 146 4.45 23.15 7.19
N LYS A 147 3.76 23.17 8.33
CA LYS A 147 4.27 22.62 9.60
C LYS A 147 4.12 21.09 9.69
N VAL A 148 3.13 20.50 9.01
CA VAL A 148 2.88 19.04 9.02
C VAL A 148 3.63 18.27 7.91
N ILE A 149 4.12 18.95 6.87
CA ILE A 149 4.92 18.33 5.79
C ILE A 149 6.31 19.00 5.73
N PRO A 150 7.28 18.52 6.52
CA PRO A 150 8.65 19.05 6.52
C PRO A 150 9.38 18.58 5.25
N GLY A 151 9.17 19.27 4.13
CA GLY A 151 9.82 18.94 2.86
C GLY A 151 9.68 19.99 1.75
N LEU A 152 8.70 20.91 1.85
CA LEU A 152 8.46 21.97 0.86
C LEU A 152 9.18 23.31 1.20
N ALA A 153 10.00 23.36 2.25
CA ALA A 153 10.57 24.59 2.78
C ALA A 153 11.78 25.15 1.99
N ASN A 154 12.33 24.42 1.01
CA ASN A 154 13.42 24.91 0.17
C ASN A 154 12.91 25.44 -1.18
N SER A 155 12.14 26.52 -1.15
CA SER A 155 12.05 27.43 -2.28
C SER A 155 11.97 28.86 -1.73
N PRO A 156 12.98 29.71 -1.99
CA PRO A 156 13.01 31.05 -1.45
C PRO A 156 11.96 31.91 -2.17
N ALA A 157 10.84 32.17 -1.50
CA ALA A 157 9.93 33.22 -1.90
C ALA A 157 10.54 34.56 -1.48
N SER A 158 10.91 35.37 -2.47
CA SER A 158 11.38 36.74 -2.34
C SER A 158 10.46 37.56 -1.43
N GLN A 159 11.03 38.17 -0.40
CA GLN A 159 10.35 39.14 0.47
C GLN A 159 10.11 40.44 -0.30
N PRO A 160 8.89 41.00 -0.32
CA PRO A 160 8.72 42.42 -0.59
C PRO A 160 8.88 43.20 0.72
N ASN A 161 9.87 44.10 0.72
CA ASN A 161 10.22 45.03 1.79
C ASN A 161 9.01 45.74 2.40
N THR A 162 8.89 45.65 3.72
CA THR A 162 8.09 46.56 4.54
C THR A 162 8.77 47.93 4.50
N ILE A 163 8.18 48.89 3.76
CA ILE A 163 8.53 50.31 3.93
C ILE A 163 7.65 50.83 5.07
N THR A 164 8.27 50.95 6.24
CA THR A 164 7.80 51.76 7.36
C THR A 164 7.81 53.22 6.88
N VAL A 165 6.65 53.82 6.63
CA VAL A 165 6.54 55.29 6.58
C VAL A 165 6.01 55.74 7.94
N GLU A 166 6.92 56.41 8.62
CA GLU A 166 6.86 57.02 9.92
C GLU A 166 5.71 58.04 10.02
N GLU A 167 4.98 57.94 11.13
CA GLU A 167 3.89 58.81 11.58
C GLU A 167 4.45 60.21 11.91
N LEU A 168 3.92 61.27 11.27
CA LEU A 168 4.23 62.66 11.60
C LEU A 168 3.04 63.28 12.36
N PRO A 169 3.24 63.84 13.57
CA PRO A 169 2.13 64.31 14.39
C PRO A 169 1.63 65.70 13.96
N ASP A 170 0.33 65.87 14.20
CA ASP A 170 -0.49 67.07 14.15
C ASP A 170 0.21 68.35 14.64
N GLN A 171 0.05 69.46 13.91
CA GLN A 171 0.25 70.81 14.46
C GLN A 171 -0.89 71.75 14.03
N PRO A 172 -1.54 72.46 14.97
CA PRO A 172 -2.70 73.30 14.68
C PRO A 172 -2.30 74.76 14.42
N ARG A 173 -2.91 75.40 13.43
CA ARG A 173 -3.32 76.83 13.42
C ARG A 173 -4.44 77.08 12.43
#